data_AF-A0AAE4HZN7-F1
#
_entry.id   AF-A0AAE4HZN7-F1
#
_cell.length_a   1.000
_cell.length_b   1.000
_cell.length_c   1.000
_cell.angle_alpha   90.00
_cell.angle_beta   90.00
_cell.angle_gamma   90.00
#
_symmetry.space_group_name_H-M   'P 1'
#
loop_
_entity.id
_entity.type
_entity.pdbx_description
1 polymer ?
#
loop_
_entity_poly.entity_id
_entity_poly.type
_entity_poly.pdbx_seq_one_letter_code
_entity_poly.pdbx_strand_id
1 'polypeptide(L)'
;MRRRPIITWLLLALLFLVYIAGVLFNIRDNQIKLEKTTYQKWRTAYVTQSDEGSFIKTNNQANINLSLSEGHGYGMLITMEAAKRGWATESDFDDLYRYYQNFQISAKNPLMSWRQTFNEDQKVEKETTNATDGDLDIAYALIEASEQWPNSQTDYKTAAKHLLAAIKTHNYNSNNQLLTVGDWATPDSNFYNLIRPSDIVPSYFDKFATFSDDHFWLTLKENSLKALATLSKQHKSGLIPDFAWAKDGTVLSAKKNDIAGANDGNYGANACRIPWRLASSNDQESNQILSKMMNFFLAEDTITEGYTLSGKALSQSQSKSFSAPILYAATKKEAYENLVDSQSWVLQKSLSGSDYYGETLTTLITLQMNQK
;
A
#
# COMPACT_ATOMS: atom_id res chain seq x y z
N MET A 1 43.32 -42.60 25.26
CA MET A 1 42.47 -41.52 24.70
C MET A 1 42.84 -40.20 25.34
N ARG A 2 43.51 -39.28 24.63
CA ARG A 2 43.78 -37.92 25.13
C ARG A 2 42.44 -37.17 25.21
N ARG A 3 41.97 -36.85 26.42
CA ARG A 3 40.84 -35.94 26.63
C ARG A 3 41.23 -34.60 26.00
N ARG A 4 40.58 -34.18 24.90
CA ARG A 4 40.71 -32.80 24.42
C ARG A 4 40.30 -31.90 25.59
N PRO A 5 41.13 -30.92 26.00
CA PRO A 5 40.81 -30.11 27.17
C PRO A 5 39.52 -29.35 26.90
N ILE A 6 38.63 -29.26 27.89
CA ILE A 6 37.34 -28.55 27.83
C ILE A 6 37.51 -27.14 27.23
N ILE A 7 38.66 -26.52 27.49
CA ILE A 7 39.12 -25.24 26.92
C ILE A 7 39.06 -25.22 25.38
N THR A 8 39.47 -26.29 24.69
CA THR A 8 39.42 -26.35 23.22
C THR A 8 37.98 -26.33 22.71
N TRP A 9 37.06 -27.01 23.37
CA TRP A 9 35.64 -27.00 23.00
C TRP A 9 34.98 -25.64 23.29
N LEU A 10 35.36 -25.00 24.41
CA LEU A 10 34.91 -23.64 24.72
C LEU A 10 35.42 -22.61 23.69
N LEU A 11 36.68 -22.72 23.26
CA LEU A 11 37.25 -21.85 22.22
C LEU A 11 36.57 -22.07 20.86
N LEU A 12 36.29 -23.31 20.48
CA LEU A 12 35.55 -23.62 19.25
C LEU A 12 34.12 -23.09 19.30
N ALA A 13 33.42 -23.24 20.44
CA ALA A 13 32.10 -22.66 20.65
C ALA A 13 32.12 -21.13 20.56
N LEU A 14 33.13 -20.47 21.15
CA LEU A 14 33.31 -19.02 21.05
C LEU A 14 33.55 -18.57 19.60
N LEU A 15 34.44 -19.25 18.88
CA LEU A 15 34.71 -18.95 17.46
C LEU A 15 33.45 -19.14 16.60
N PHE A 16 32.66 -20.18 16.87
CA PHE A 16 31.39 -20.41 16.20
C PHE A 16 30.36 -19.32 16.51
N LEU A 17 30.25 -18.86 17.76
CA LEU A 17 29.38 -17.75 18.14
C LEU A 17 29.82 -16.42 17.50
N VAL A 18 31.13 -16.14 17.44
CA VAL A 18 31.68 -14.96 16.75
C VAL A 18 31.38 -15.03 15.26
N TYR A 19 31.51 -16.20 14.64
CA TYR A 19 31.15 -16.41 13.24
C TYR A 19 29.66 -16.17 12.99
N ILE A 20 28.77 -16.76 13.80
CA ILE A 20 27.31 -16.52 13.70
C ILE A 20 27.01 -15.03 13.85
N ALA A 21 27.59 -14.37 14.86
CA ALA A 21 27.40 -12.94 15.07
C ALA A 21 27.88 -12.11 13.85
N GLY A 22 29.00 -12.49 13.25
CA GLY A 22 29.51 -11.86 12.02
C GLY A 22 28.58 -12.05 10.82
N VAL A 23 28.03 -13.26 10.63
CA VAL A 23 27.05 -13.54 9.56
C VAL A 23 25.77 -12.74 9.77
N LEU A 24 25.21 -12.75 10.99
CA LEU A 24 24.00 -11.98 11.32
C LEU A 24 24.22 -10.47 11.15
N PHE A 25 25.40 -9.96 11.53
CA PHE A 25 25.77 -8.57 11.30
C PHE A 25 25.82 -8.24 9.80
N ASN A 26 26.45 -9.09 8.98
CA ASN A 26 26.55 -8.88 7.54
C ASN A 26 25.18 -8.92 6.84
N ILE A 27 24.32 -9.87 7.21
CA ILE A 27 22.94 -9.96 6.67
C ILE A 27 22.19 -8.66 6.99
N ARG A 28 22.24 -8.20 8.24
CA ARG A 28 21.58 -6.97 8.66
C ARG A 28 22.13 -5.74 7.95
N ASP A 29 23.44 -5.63 7.78
CA ASP A 29 24.08 -4.50 7.09
C ASP A 29 23.70 -4.46 5.60
N ASN A 30 23.75 -5.61 4.91
CA ASN A 30 23.32 -5.73 3.52
C ASN A 30 21.84 -5.35 3.34
N GLN A 31 20.99 -5.75 4.28
CA GLN A 31 19.57 -5.44 4.27
C GLN A 31 19.31 -3.93 4.47
N ILE A 32 19.96 -3.30 5.45
CA ILE A 32 19.90 -1.85 5.66
C ILE A 32 20.37 -1.10 4.40
N LYS A 33 21.45 -1.58 3.76
CA LYS A 33 21.97 -1.01 2.53
C LYS A 33 20.99 -1.14 1.37
N LEU A 34 20.33 -2.30 1.23
CA LEU A 34 19.29 -2.52 0.23
C LEU A 34 18.12 -1.54 0.45
N GLU A 35 17.56 -1.50 1.65
CA GLU A 35 16.45 -0.61 2.02
C GLU A 35 16.78 0.86 1.72
N LYS A 36 17.93 1.34 2.18
CA LYS A 36 18.36 2.73 1.98
C LYS A 36 18.60 3.04 0.51
N THR A 37 19.24 2.14 -0.22
CA THR A 37 19.53 2.34 -1.65
C THR A 37 18.23 2.36 -2.47
N THR A 38 17.28 1.48 -2.15
CA THR A 38 15.97 1.43 -2.81
C THR A 38 15.21 2.72 -2.56
N TYR A 39 15.12 3.19 -1.31
CA TYR A 39 14.52 4.48 -0.96
C TYR A 39 15.15 5.64 -1.73
N GLN A 40 16.49 5.74 -1.73
CA GLN A 40 17.20 6.83 -2.40
C GLN A 40 16.95 6.84 -3.90
N LYS A 41 17.00 5.67 -4.56
CA LYS A 41 16.72 5.54 -5.99
C LYS A 41 15.28 5.92 -6.31
N TRP A 42 14.32 5.45 -5.52
CA TRP A 42 12.91 5.80 -5.68
C TRP A 42 12.69 7.31 -5.52
N ARG A 43 13.26 7.92 -4.48
CA ARG A 43 13.16 9.37 -4.24
C ARG A 43 13.72 10.16 -5.42
N THR A 44 14.90 9.79 -5.93
CA THR A 44 15.50 10.44 -7.10
C THR A 44 14.66 10.28 -8.37
N ALA A 45 13.99 9.14 -8.55
CA ALA A 45 13.21 8.88 -9.75
C ALA A 45 11.83 9.58 -9.74
N TYR A 46 11.19 9.68 -8.57
CA TYR A 46 9.76 9.99 -8.51
C TYR A 46 9.40 11.20 -7.66
N VAL A 47 10.26 11.67 -6.75
CA VAL A 47 9.95 12.88 -5.97
C VAL A 47 10.38 14.11 -6.75
N THR A 48 9.40 14.95 -7.08
CA THR A 48 9.59 16.23 -7.77
C THR A 48 9.21 17.37 -6.84
N GLN A 49 9.95 18.48 -6.88
CA GLN A 49 9.66 19.68 -6.10
C GLN A 49 8.87 20.69 -6.95
N SER A 50 7.88 21.35 -6.35
CA SER A 50 7.24 22.53 -6.92
C SER A 50 7.05 23.62 -5.85
N ASP A 51 6.57 24.79 -6.29
CA ASP A 51 6.23 25.90 -5.39
C ASP A 51 5.12 25.52 -4.40
N GLU A 52 4.24 24.57 -4.76
CA GLU A 52 3.18 24.06 -3.90
C GLU A 52 3.63 22.97 -2.92
N GLY A 53 4.83 22.40 -3.07
CA GLY A 53 5.33 21.30 -2.25
C GLY A 53 6.01 20.21 -3.08
N SER A 54 6.54 19.19 -2.41
CA SER A 54 7.03 18.01 -3.11
C SER A 54 5.86 17.11 -3.50
N PHE A 55 5.94 16.46 -4.65
CA PHE A 55 4.93 15.51 -5.13
C PHE A 55 5.56 14.29 -5.79
N ILE A 56 4.74 13.27 -6.02
CA ILE A 56 5.18 12.03 -6.65
C ILE A 56 4.79 12.04 -8.13
N LYS A 57 5.80 12.05 -9.01
CA LYS A 57 5.61 11.90 -10.45
C LYS A 57 5.21 10.47 -10.78
N THR A 58 4.04 10.32 -11.39
CA THR A 58 3.40 9.02 -11.67
C THR A 58 3.39 8.65 -13.16
N ASN A 59 3.97 9.48 -14.01
CA ASN A 59 4.10 9.25 -15.45
C ASN A 59 5.56 9.39 -15.92
N ASN A 60 5.84 8.93 -17.14
CA ASN A 60 7.19 8.97 -17.74
C ASN A 60 7.36 10.06 -18.81
N GLN A 61 6.38 10.95 -19.00
CA GLN A 61 6.45 11.94 -20.07
C GLN A 61 7.48 13.03 -19.75
N ALA A 62 8.23 13.47 -20.75
CA ALA A 62 9.39 14.35 -20.58
C ALA A 62 9.01 15.80 -20.23
N ASN A 63 7.80 16.25 -20.53
CA ASN A 63 7.39 17.67 -20.41
C ASN A 63 6.08 17.89 -19.65
N ILE A 64 5.42 16.82 -19.22
CA ILE A 64 4.20 16.88 -18.40
C ILE A 64 4.45 15.99 -17.19
N ASN A 65 4.42 16.58 -16.01
CA ASN A 65 4.46 15.82 -14.76
C ASN A 65 3.02 15.58 -14.31
N LEU A 66 2.69 14.34 -13.99
CA LEU A 66 1.38 13.94 -13.48
C LEU A 66 1.53 13.40 -12.07
N SER A 67 0.75 13.93 -11.12
CA SER A 67 0.66 13.44 -9.76
C SER A 67 -0.74 12.88 -9.52
N LEU A 68 -0.81 11.73 -8.84
CA LEU A 68 -2.05 11.13 -8.39
C LEU A 68 -2.09 11.14 -6.86
N SER A 69 -3.27 11.28 -6.26
CA SER A 69 -3.40 11.20 -4.79
C SER A 69 -2.94 9.85 -4.24
N GLU A 70 -3.13 8.76 -5.00
CA GLU A 70 -2.57 7.43 -4.69
C GLU A 70 -1.04 7.49 -4.52
N GLY A 71 -0.35 8.02 -5.53
CA GLY A 71 1.10 8.14 -5.49
C GLY A 71 1.59 9.09 -4.42
N HIS A 72 0.84 10.16 -4.17
CA HIS A 72 1.13 11.07 -3.08
C HIS A 72 1.04 10.38 -1.72
N GLY A 73 -0.03 9.61 -1.47
CA GLY A 73 -0.18 8.77 -0.28
C GLY A 73 0.98 7.79 -0.12
N TYR A 74 1.38 7.09 -1.18
CA TYR A 74 2.56 6.21 -1.14
C TYR A 74 3.85 6.95 -0.81
N GLY A 75 4.05 8.14 -1.38
CA GLY A 75 5.23 8.95 -1.10
C GLY A 75 5.31 9.39 0.36
N MET A 76 4.18 9.75 0.96
CA MET A 76 4.09 10.07 2.39
C MET A 76 4.42 8.85 3.25
N LEU A 77 3.89 7.66 2.91
CA LEU A 77 4.20 6.42 3.63
C LEU A 77 5.68 6.02 3.52
N ILE A 78 6.26 6.08 2.31
CA ILE A 78 7.70 5.79 2.10
C ILE A 78 8.56 6.76 2.91
N THR A 79 8.20 8.05 2.91
CA THR A 79 8.93 9.08 3.66
C THR A 79 8.85 8.82 5.16
N MET A 80 7.70 8.39 5.68
CA MET A 80 7.59 7.99 7.09
C MET A 80 8.47 6.78 7.43
N GLU A 81 8.50 5.77 6.57
CA GLU A 81 9.38 4.61 6.78
C GLU A 81 10.87 4.98 6.74
N ALA A 82 11.25 5.93 5.88
CA ALA A 82 12.60 6.48 5.84
C ALA A 82 12.91 7.36 7.07
N ALA A 83 11.94 8.15 7.55
CA ALA A 83 12.08 9.00 8.73
C ALA A 83 12.31 8.20 10.01
N LYS A 84 11.55 7.11 10.21
CA LYS A 84 11.75 6.15 11.32
C LYS A 84 13.16 5.57 11.38
N ARG A 85 13.86 5.56 10.24
CA ARG A 85 15.25 5.06 10.09
C ARG A 85 16.30 6.17 10.05
N GLY A 86 15.89 7.44 10.16
CA GLY A 86 16.76 8.61 10.08
C GLY A 86 17.30 8.90 8.68
N TRP A 87 16.61 8.44 7.62
CA TRP A 87 17.00 8.70 6.22
C TRP A 87 16.21 9.81 5.55
N ALA A 88 15.09 10.21 6.18
CA ALA A 88 14.31 11.38 5.83
C ALA A 88 14.12 12.24 7.08
N THR A 89 13.85 13.52 6.88
CA THR A 89 13.58 14.49 7.93
C THR A 89 12.10 14.83 8.00
N GLU A 90 11.69 15.51 9.07
CA GLU A 90 10.37 16.12 9.16
C GLU A 90 10.12 17.08 7.99
N SER A 91 11.13 17.84 7.56
CA SER A 91 11.02 18.76 6.41
C SER A 91 10.72 18.04 5.10
N ASP A 92 11.28 16.84 4.88
CA ASP A 92 10.96 16.05 3.68
C ASP A 92 9.49 15.62 3.68
N PHE A 93 8.95 15.27 4.85
CA PHE A 93 7.54 14.93 5.01
C PHE A 93 6.63 16.15 4.92
N ASP A 94 7.02 17.26 5.54
CA ASP A 94 6.26 18.50 5.55
C ASP A 94 6.11 19.09 4.15
N ASP A 95 7.12 18.94 3.29
CA ASP A 95 7.01 19.35 1.88
C ASP A 95 5.98 18.54 1.10
N LEU A 96 5.85 17.23 1.36
CA LEU A 96 4.77 16.40 0.80
C LEU A 96 3.41 16.79 1.40
N TYR A 97 3.37 17.08 2.71
CA TYR A 97 2.15 17.53 3.37
C TYR A 97 1.65 18.88 2.82
N ARG A 98 2.55 19.83 2.60
CA ARG A 98 2.25 21.14 2.00
C ARG A 98 1.65 21.01 0.61
N TYR A 99 2.17 20.08 -0.20
CA TYR A 99 1.56 19.75 -1.48
C TYR A 99 0.13 19.23 -1.28
N TYR A 100 -0.09 18.25 -0.40
CA TYR A 100 -1.44 17.76 -0.08
C TYR A 100 -2.38 18.91 0.33
N GLN A 101 -1.95 19.81 1.23
CA GLN A 101 -2.76 20.97 1.67
C GLN A 101 -3.17 21.87 0.50
N ASN A 102 -2.26 22.14 -0.43
CA ASN A 102 -2.52 22.98 -1.60
C ASN A 102 -3.45 22.31 -2.63
N PHE A 103 -3.57 20.98 -2.59
CA PHE A 103 -4.37 20.18 -3.51
C PHE A 103 -5.59 19.50 -2.88
N GLN A 104 -5.99 19.94 -1.70
CA GLN A 104 -7.32 19.62 -1.16
C GLN A 104 -8.42 20.11 -2.12
N ILE A 105 -9.56 19.41 -2.12
CA ILE A 105 -10.73 19.78 -2.94
C ILE A 105 -11.17 21.20 -2.60
N SER A 106 -11.27 21.52 -1.31
CA SER A 106 -11.51 22.89 -0.84
C SER A 106 -11.10 23.07 0.62
N ALA A 107 -11.09 24.30 1.12
CA ALA A 107 -10.87 24.58 2.55
C ALA A 107 -11.89 23.89 3.49
N LYS A 108 -13.06 23.46 2.97
CA LYS A 108 -14.08 22.72 3.74
C LYS A 108 -14.08 21.22 3.50
N ASN A 109 -13.41 20.76 2.44
CA ASN A 109 -13.29 19.35 2.09
C ASN A 109 -11.80 19.02 1.95
N PRO A 110 -11.16 18.52 3.03
CA PRO A 110 -9.73 18.27 3.05
C PRO A 110 -9.32 17.03 2.25
N LEU A 111 -10.25 16.31 1.61
CA LEU A 111 -9.89 15.25 0.68
C LEU A 111 -9.02 15.79 -0.45
N MET A 112 -8.06 15.00 -0.91
CA MET A 112 -7.12 15.41 -1.95
C MET A 112 -7.73 15.22 -3.34
N SER A 113 -7.55 16.22 -4.20
CA SER A 113 -7.78 16.09 -5.65
C SER A 113 -7.03 14.85 -6.16
N TRP A 114 -7.72 13.97 -6.90
CA TRP A 114 -7.12 12.68 -7.26
C TRP A 114 -6.03 12.78 -8.33
N ARG A 115 -6.01 13.86 -9.12
CA ARG A 115 -5.05 14.06 -10.21
C ARG A 115 -4.68 15.53 -10.39
N GLN A 116 -3.38 15.78 -10.58
CA GLN A 116 -2.81 17.07 -10.94
C GLN A 116 -1.84 16.91 -12.11
N THR A 117 -1.78 17.92 -12.98
CA THR A 117 -0.80 17.99 -14.07
C THR A 117 -0.02 19.28 -14.03
N PHE A 118 1.29 19.18 -14.29
CA PHE A 118 2.23 20.28 -14.29
C PHE A 118 3.01 20.31 -15.61
N ASN A 119 3.27 21.52 -16.11
CA ASN A 119 4.22 21.76 -17.20
C ASN A 119 5.45 22.44 -16.60
N GLU A 120 6.63 21.82 -16.71
CA GLU A 120 7.87 22.35 -16.12
C GLU A 120 7.68 22.81 -14.65
N ASP A 121 7.01 21.95 -13.85
CA ASP A 121 6.66 22.15 -12.43
C ASP A 121 5.65 23.27 -12.13
N GLN A 122 5.11 23.92 -13.15
CA GLN A 122 3.99 24.86 -13.02
C GLN A 122 2.65 24.12 -13.14
N LYS A 123 1.77 24.27 -12.15
CA LYS A 123 0.45 23.65 -12.17
C LYS A 123 -0.38 24.15 -13.35
N VAL A 124 -0.91 23.20 -14.13
CA VAL A 124 -1.81 23.47 -15.27
C VAL A 124 -3.25 23.12 -14.90
N GLU A 125 -3.50 21.92 -14.36
CA GLU A 125 -4.84 21.41 -14.08
C GLU A 125 -4.87 20.61 -12.78
N LYS A 126 -6.04 20.60 -12.12
CA LYS A 126 -6.38 19.66 -11.05
C LYS A 126 -7.83 19.22 -11.16
N GLU A 127 -8.09 17.98 -10.79
CA GLU A 127 -9.43 17.44 -10.68
C GLU A 127 -10.15 17.96 -9.42
N THR A 128 -11.48 17.96 -9.43
CA THR A 128 -12.29 18.48 -8.30
C THR A 128 -12.82 17.39 -7.38
N THR A 129 -12.45 16.14 -7.62
CA THR A 129 -12.91 14.95 -6.89
C THR A 129 -11.71 14.20 -6.30
N ASN A 130 -11.96 13.32 -5.34
CA ASN A 130 -10.92 12.51 -4.73
C ASN A 130 -10.96 11.04 -5.21
N ALA A 131 -9.91 10.31 -4.81
CA ALA A 131 -9.87 8.86 -4.83
C ALA A 131 -9.58 8.38 -3.41
N THR A 132 -10.45 7.51 -2.89
CA THR A 132 -10.48 7.16 -1.47
C THR A 132 -9.21 6.47 -0.99
N ASP A 133 -8.55 5.66 -1.81
CA ASP A 133 -7.28 5.00 -1.47
C ASP A 133 -6.15 6.00 -1.18
N GLY A 134 -6.03 7.06 -2.00
CA GLY A 134 -5.05 8.12 -1.75
C GLY A 134 -5.26 8.80 -0.39
N ASP A 135 -6.51 9.15 -0.06
CA ASP A 135 -6.83 9.79 1.22
C ASP A 135 -6.65 8.86 2.42
N LEU A 136 -6.91 7.56 2.28
CA LEU A 136 -6.63 6.56 3.31
C LEU A 136 -5.13 6.48 3.63
N ASP A 137 -4.28 6.44 2.60
CA ASP A 137 -2.82 6.40 2.78
C ASP A 137 -2.28 7.72 3.36
N ILE A 138 -2.78 8.88 2.92
CA ILE A 138 -2.43 10.19 3.47
C ILE A 138 -2.84 10.29 4.94
N ALA A 139 -4.07 9.87 5.28
CA ALA A 139 -4.55 9.89 6.66
C ALA A 139 -3.67 9.02 7.57
N TYR A 140 -3.32 7.80 7.12
CA TYR A 140 -2.42 6.93 7.87
C TYR A 140 -1.04 7.57 8.05
N ALA A 141 -0.46 8.13 7.01
CA ALA A 141 0.85 8.79 7.07
C ALA A 141 0.85 10.01 8.01
N LEU A 142 -0.22 10.80 8.04
CA LEU A 142 -0.37 11.93 8.97
C LEU A 142 -0.46 11.49 10.43
N ILE A 143 -1.13 10.36 10.70
CA ILE A 143 -1.16 9.78 12.04
C ILE A 143 0.25 9.39 12.46
N GLU A 144 0.98 8.65 11.61
CA GLU A 144 2.36 8.25 11.88
C GLU A 144 3.29 9.46 12.09
N ALA A 145 3.13 10.51 11.28
CA ALA A 145 3.88 11.76 11.45
C ALA A 145 3.59 12.45 12.80
N SER A 146 2.33 12.45 13.23
CA SER A 146 1.95 13.02 14.53
C SER A 146 2.53 12.25 15.72
N GLU A 147 2.76 10.94 15.56
CA GLU A 147 3.39 10.09 16.57
C GLU A 147 4.92 10.20 16.54
N GLN A 148 5.50 10.34 15.35
CA GLN A 148 6.94 10.50 15.14
C GLN A 148 7.45 11.89 15.59
N TRP A 149 6.64 12.93 15.39
CA TRP A 149 6.98 14.33 15.70
C TRP A 149 5.86 15.01 16.53
N PRO A 150 5.66 14.60 17.80
CA PRO A 150 4.55 15.09 18.62
C PRO A 150 4.63 16.58 19.00
N ASN A 151 5.81 17.19 18.84
CA ASN A 151 6.06 18.61 19.12
C ASN A 151 6.36 19.41 17.84
N SER A 152 5.94 18.90 16.68
CA SER A 152 6.05 19.59 15.40
C SER A 152 5.36 20.97 15.45
N GLN A 153 5.86 21.91 14.65
CA GLN A 153 5.13 23.16 14.37
C GLN A 153 3.91 22.91 13.48
N THR A 154 3.96 21.86 12.65
CA THR A 154 2.85 21.42 11.81
C THR A 154 1.94 20.48 12.61
N ASP A 155 0.67 20.84 12.74
CA ASP A 155 -0.30 20.02 13.49
C ASP A 155 -0.83 18.85 12.65
N TYR A 156 0.01 17.84 12.45
CA TYR A 156 -0.34 16.60 11.75
C TYR A 156 -1.51 15.86 12.42
N LYS A 157 -1.66 15.98 13.74
CA LYS A 157 -2.72 15.32 14.50
C LYS A 157 -4.09 15.87 14.12
N THR A 158 -4.23 17.19 14.11
CA THR A 158 -5.48 17.86 13.71
C THR A 158 -5.75 17.62 12.22
N ALA A 159 -4.72 17.68 11.37
CA ALA A 159 -4.84 17.38 9.95
C ALA A 159 -5.39 15.96 9.70
N ALA A 160 -4.85 14.95 10.38
CA ALA A 160 -5.33 13.57 10.31
C ALA A 160 -6.79 13.46 10.75
N LYS A 161 -7.17 14.07 11.89
CA LYS A 161 -8.56 14.02 12.39
C LYS A 161 -9.54 14.67 11.41
N HIS A 162 -9.18 15.80 10.81
CA HIS A 162 -10.01 16.46 9.82
C HIS A 162 -10.18 15.61 8.55
N LEU A 163 -9.10 14.98 8.07
CA LEU A 163 -9.16 14.11 6.91
C LEU A 163 -10.01 12.86 7.18
N LEU A 164 -9.85 12.21 8.33
CA LEU A 164 -10.69 11.06 8.73
C LEU A 164 -12.17 11.43 8.79
N ALA A 165 -12.51 12.59 9.35
CA ALA A 165 -13.90 13.08 9.38
C ALA A 165 -14.44 13.33 7.96
N ALA A 166 -13.61 13.84 7.05
CA ALA A 166 -13.99 14.07 5.66
C ALA A 166 -14.19 12.75 4.89
N ILE A 167 -13.30 11.76 5.04
CA ILE A 167 -13.46 10.42 4.45
C ILE A 167 -14.79 9.81 4.91
N LYS A 168 -15.08 9.83 6.22
CA LYS A 168 -16.34 9.33 6.77
C LYS A 168 -17.57 10.07 6.21
N THR A 169 -17.47 11.37 5.98
CA THR A 169 -18.59 12.21 5.53
C THR A 169 -18.84 12.06 4.02
N HIS A 170 -17.78 12.00 3.23
CA HIS A 170 -17.86 12.14 1.76
C HIS A 170 -17.60 10.83 1.02
N ASN A 171 -16.96 9.83 1.62
CA ASN A 171 -16.61 8.57 0.97
C ASN A 171 -17.31 7.37 1.60
N TYR A 172 -18.53 7.52 2.10
CA TYR A 172 -19.25 6.46 2.78
C TYR A 172 -20.65 6.25 2.19
N ASN A 173 -20.95 5.00 1.86
CA ASN A 173 -22.29 4.59 1.46
C ASN A 173 -23.02 4.00 2.67
N SER A 174 -24.06 4.67 3.14
CA SER A 174 -24.81 4.25 4.32
C SER A 174 -25.75 3.07 4.06
N ASN A 175 -26.10 2.77 2.80
CA ASN A 175 -26.96 1.64 2.44
C ASN A 175 -26.23 0.31 2.54
N ASN A 176 -24.96 0.25 2.10
CA ASN A 176 -24.15 -0.96 2.17
C ASN A 176 -23.09 -0.93 3.28
N GLN A 177 -22.94 0.22 3.95
CA GLN A 177 -22.00 0.45 5.05
C GLN A 177 -20.52 0.23 4.68
N LEU A 178 -20.15 0.59 3.45
CA LEU A 178 -18.79 0.50 2.91
C LEU A 178 -18.30 1.88 2.46
N LEU A 179 -16.98 2.00 2.30
CA LEU A 179 -16.43 3.18 1.63
C LEU A 179 -16.76 3.17 0.14
N THR A 180 -17.05 4.34 -0.42
CA THR A 180 -17.15 4.55 -1.86
C THR A 180 -15.75 4.71 -2.46
N VAL A 181 -15.65 4.65 -3.80
CA VAL A 181 -14.36 4.80 -4.51
C VAL A 181 -13.83 6.25 -4.56
N GLY A 182 -14.65 7.20 -4.11
CA GLY A 182 -14.40 8.64 -4.11
C GLY A 182 -15.68 9.42 -3.77
N ASP A 183 -15.56 10.73 -3.62
CA ASP A 183 -16.63 11.63 -3.17
C ASP A 183 -17.66 11.93 -4.25
N TRP A 184 -17.32 11.62 -5.48
CA TRP A 184 -18.17 11.69 -6.66
C TRP A 184 -19.14 10.50 -6.77
N ALA A 185 -18.86 9.40 -6.07
CA ALA A 185 -19.76 8.24 -5.99
C ALA A 185 -20.84 8.51 -4.93
N THR A 186 -21.73 9.45 -5.20
CA THR A 186 -22.84 9.89 -4.32
C THR A 186 -24.12 9.07 -4.52
N PRO A 187 -25.15 9.18 -3.64
CA PRO A 187 -26.42 8.46 -3.79
C PRO A 187 -27.11 8.61 -5.16
N ASP A 188 -26.94 9.76 -5.81
CA ASP A 188 -27.53 10.05 -7.13
C ASP A 188 -26.66 9.56 -8.29
N SER A 189 -25.45 9.05 -8.01
CA SER A 189 -24.55 8.51 -9.01
C SER A 189 -24.81 7.03 -9.29
N ASN A 190 -24.53 6.60 -10.53
CA ASN A 190 -24.53 5.17 -10.88
C ASN A 190 -23.44 4.36 -10.15
N PHE A 191 -22.52 5.03 -9.47
CA PHE A 191 -21.35 4.45 -8.83
C PHE A 191 -21.48 4.38 -7.31
N TYR A 192 -22.62 4.76 -6.71
CA TYR A 192 -22.77 4.78 -5.25
C TYR A 192 -22.44 3.43 -4.58
N ASN A 193 -22.84 2.35 -5.25
CA ASN A 193 -22.66 0.98 -4.77
C ASN A 193 -21.36 0.34 -5.28
N LEU A 194 -20.53 1.09 -6.00
CA LEU A 194 -19.23 0.63 -6.46
C LEU A 194 -18.26 0.61 -5.28
N ILE A 195 -17.57 -0.50 -5.12
CA ILE A 195 -16.44 -0.62 -4.21
C ILE A 195 -15.19 -0.99 -5.01
N ARG A 196 -14.04 -0.53 -4.53
CA ARG A 196 -12.72 -0.94 -5.00
C ARG A 196 -12.08 -1.77 -3.88
N PRO A 197 -12.05 -3.11 -3.98
CA PRO A 197 -11.62 -3.98 -2.88
C PRO A 197 -10.21 -3.69 -2.34
N SER A 198 -9.32 -3.11 -3.14
CA SER A 198 -7.97 -2.69 -2.71
C SER A 198 -7.96 -1.54 -1.69
N ASP A 199 -9.08 -0.86 -1.48
CA ASP A 199 -9.23 0.25 -0.52
C ASP A 199 -9.57 -0.26 0.88
N ILE A 200 -9.87 -1.55 1.00
CA ILE A 200 -10.18 -2.20 2.27
C ILE A 200 -8.84 -2.58 2.93
N VAL A 201 -8.41 -1.74 3.87
CA VAL A 201 -7.15 -1.88 4.61
C VAL A 201 -7.48 -2.05 6.10
N PRO A 202 -7.72 -3.29 6.59
CA PRO A 202 -8.25 -3.50 7.94
C PRO A 202 -7.36 -2.92 9.06
N SER A 203 -6.05 -2.95 8.88
CA SER A 203 -5.07 -2.37 9.82
C SER A 203 -5.21 -0.86 9.94
N TYR A 204 -5.53 -0.16 8.85
CA TYR A 204 -5.79 1.28 8.88
C TYR A 204 -7.06 1.57 9.65
N PHE A 205 -8.12 0.80 9.45
CA PHE A 205 -9.36 0.99 10.18
C PHE A 205 -9.18 0.77 11.70
N ASP A 206 -8.36 -0.19 12.11
CA ASP A 206 -7.98 -0.36 13.52
C ASP A 206 -7.19 0.84 14.07
N LYS A 207 -6.21 1.34 13.30
CA LYS A 207 -5.42 2.54 13.65
C LYS A 207 -6.31 3.78 13.75
N PHE A 208 -7.23 3.96 12.80
CA PHE A 208 -8.14 5.10 12.74
C PHE A 208 -9.13 5.09 13.90
N ALA A 209 -9.70 3.92 14.23
CA ALA A 209 -10.55 3.76 15.40
C ALA A 209 -9.82 4.21 16.67
N THR A 210 -8.61 3.71 16.89
CA THR A 210 -7.79 4.02 18.07
C THR A 210 -7.39 5.49 18.13
N PHE A 211 -6.96 6.06 16.99
CA PHE A 211 -6.48 7.44 16.92
C PHE A 211 -7.59 8.48 17.06
N SER A 212 -8.77 8.20 16.49
CA SER A 212 -9.91 9.13 16.49
C SER A 212 -10.90 8.91 17.62
N ASP A 213 -10.79 7.78 18.34
CA ASP A 213 -11.79 7.33 19.32
C ASP A 213 -13.20 7.21 18.71
N ASP A 214 -13.27 6.70 17.47
CA ASP A 214 -14.51 6.56 16.71
C ASP A 214 -14.75 5.10 16.29
N HIS A 215 -15.77 4.49 16.89
CA HIS A 215 -16.15 3.09 16.63
C HIS A 215 -16.63 2.85 15.18
N PHE A 216 -16.97 3.91 14.43
CA PHE A 216 -17.30 3.82 13.00
C PHE A 216 -16.29 2.99 12.21
N TRP A 217 -15.00 3.18 12.46
CA TRP A 217 -13.94 2.49 11.71
C TRP A 217 -13.92 0.99 11.99
N LEU A 218 -14.27 0.55 13.20
CA LEU A 218 -14.38 -0.88 13.53
C LEU A 218 -15.59 -1.51 12.83
N THR A 219 -16.75 -0.85 12.85
CA THR A 219 -17.92 -1.30 12.09
C THR A 219 -17.65 -1.38 10.59
N LEU A 220 -16.98 -0.36 10.04
CA LEU A 220 -16.56 -0.34 8.64
C LEU A 220 -15.63 -1.51 8.32
N LYS A 221 -14.66 -1.81 9.20
CA LYS A 221 -13.74 -2.95 9.04
C LYS A 221 -14.51 -4.26 8.94
N GLU A 222 -15.42 -4.53 9.89
CA GLU A 222 -16.21 -5.76 9.90
C GLU A 222 -17.05 -5.92 8.63
N ASN A 223 -17.74 -4.86 8.20
CA ASN A 223 -18.55 -4.91 6.99
C ASN A 223 -17.70 -5.08 5.72
N SER A 224 -16.55 -4.42 5.67
CA SER A 224 -15.61 -4.53 4.56
C SER A 224 -15.02 -5.94 4.44
N LEU A 225 -14.65 -6.57 5.57
CA LEU A 225 -14.17 -7.95 5.58
C LEU A 225 -15.24 -8.95 5.16
N LYS A 226 -16.50 -8.76 5.57
CA LYS A 226 -17.64 -9.56 5.07
C LYS A 226 -17.81 -9.45 3.56
N ALA A 227 -17.65 -8.25 2.98
CA ALA A 227 -17.71 -8.03 1.55
C ALA A 227 -16.55 -8.75 0.82
N LEU A 228 -15.32 -8.62 1.30
CA LEU A 228 -14.16 -9.35 0.77
C LEU A 228 -14.31 -10.87 0.89
N ALA A 229 -14.80 -11.36 2.03
CA ALA A 229 -15.06 -12.78 2.24
C ALA A 229 -16.11 -13.31 1.26
N THR A 230 -17.15 -12.52 0.97
CA THR A 230 -18.18 -12.84 -0.02
C THR A 230 -17.57 -12.98 -1.40
N LEU A 231 -16.79 -12.00 -1.86
CA LEU A 231 -16.09 -12.04 -3.15
C LEU A 231 -15.13 -13.23 -3.24
N SER A 232 -14.29 -13.42 -2.21
CA SER A 232 -13.32 -14.52 -2.17
C SER A 232 -13.97 -15.90 -2.21
N LYS A 233 -15.16 -16.07 -1.61
CA LYS A 233 -15.90 -17.35 -1.60
C LYS A 233 -16.50 -17.71 -2.96
N GLN A 234 -16.72 -16.76 -3.86
CA GLN A 234 -17.33 -17.00 -5.18
C GLN A 234 -16.44 -17.85 -6.10
N HIS A 235 -15.13 -17.90 -5.85
CA HIS A 235 -14.17 -18.62 -6.68
C HIS A 235 -13.24 -19.52 -5.86
N LYS A 236 -12.75 -20.60 -6.48
CA LYS A 236 -11.80 -21.52 -5.81
C LYS A 236 -10.44 -20.86 -5.53
N SER A 237 -9.99 -20.00 -6.43
CA SER A 237 -8.72 -19.26 -6.33
C SER A 237 -8.66 -18.32 -5.13
N GLY A 238 -9.81 -17.86 -4.61
CA GLY A 238 -9.86 -16.81 -3.59
C GLY A 238 -9.47 -15.42 -4.09
N LEU A 239 -9.19 -15.26 -5.39
CA LEU A 239 -8.90 -13.97 -6.01
C LEU A 239 -10.11 -13.03 -5.92
N ILE A 240 -9.83 -11.74 -5.81
CA ILE A 240 -10.80 -10.66 -5.63
C ILE A 240 -10.62 -9.66 -6.79
N PRO A 241 -11.69 -9.11 -7.38
CA PRO A 241 -11.60 -8.24 -8.55
C PRO A 241 -11.10 -6.83 -8.22
N ASP A 242 -10.70 -6.10 -9.26
CA ASP A 242 -10.38 -4.66 -9.20
C ASP A 242 -11.58 -3.84 -8.71
N PHE A 243 -12.78 -4.18 -9.16
CA PHE A 243 -14.03 -3.51 -8.79
C PHE A 243 -15.16 -4.51 -8.54
N ALA A 244 -16.06 -4.15 -7.63
CA ALA A 244 -17.27 -4.90 -7.34
C ALA A 244 -18.45 -3.97 -7.03
N TRP A 245 -19.65 -4.48 -7.25
CA TRP A 245 -20.92 -3.82 -6.92
C TRP A 245 -21.49 -4.43 -5.64
N ALA A 246 -21.65 -3.62 -4.60
CA ALA A 246 -22.25 -3.98 -3.32
C ALA A 246 -23.65 -3.35 -3.19
N LYS A 247 -24.68 -4.06 -3.68
CA LYS A 247 -26.05 -3.57 -3.80
C LYS A 247 -27.06 -4.64 -3.37
N ASP A 248 -28.12 -4.22 -2.68
CA ASP A 248 -29.26 -5.07 -2.28
C ASP A 248 -28.83 -6.34 -1.52
N GLY A 249 -27.84 -6.21 -0.63
CA GLY A 249 -27.29 -7.32 0.17
C GLY A 249 -26.41 -8.31 -0.61
N THR A 250 -26.11 -8.02 -1.88
CA THR A 250 -25.20 -8.81 -2.72
C THR A 250 -23.91 -8.05 -2.99
N VAL A 251 -22.80 -8.80 -3.16
CA VAL A 251 -21.50 -8.24 -3.58
C VAL A 251 -21.00 -9.06 -4.76
N LEU A 252 -20.91 -8.45 -5.94
CA LEU A 252 -20.57 -9.13 -7.19
C LEU A 252 -19.48 -8.38 -7.94
N SER A 253 -18.58 -9.09 -8.60
CA SER A 253 -17.55 -8.48 -9.45
C SER A 253 -18.17 -7.58 -10.52
N ALA A 254 -17.51 -6.45 -10.80
CA ALA A 254 -17.85 -5.60 -11.93
C ALA A 254 -17.70 -6.37 -13.25
N LYS A 255 -18.38 -5.92 -14.29
CA LYS A 255 -18.20 -6.47 -15.64
C LYS A 255 -17.11 -5.70 -16.37
N LYS A 256 -16.62 -6.32 -17.44
CA LYS A 256 -15.70 -5.72 -18.39
C LYS A 256 -16.20 -4.33 -18.83
N ASN A 257 -15.36 -3.31 -18.69
CA ASN A 257 -15.61 -1.92 -19.09
C ASN A 257 -16.76 -1.23 -18.33
N ASP A 258 -17.13 -1.69 -17.13
CA ASP A 258 -18.10 -0.97 -16.30
C ASP A 258 -17.48 0.33 -15.72
N ILE A 259 -16.15 0.35 -15.48
CA ILE A 259 -15.43 1.46 -14.83
C ILE A 259 -14.23 1.91 -15.67
N ALA A 260 -13.16 1.11 -15.72
CA ALA A 260 -11.85 1.54 -16.20
C ALA A 260 -11.40 0.78 -17.45
N GLY A 261 -11.79 -0.49 -17.59
CA GLY A 261 -11.47 -1.25 -18.79
C GLY A 261 -11.70 -2.75 -18.71
N ALA A 262 -10.93 -3.49 -19.51
CA ALA A 262 -11.24 -4.87 -19.80
C ALA A 262 -11.15 -5.81 -18.58
N ASN A 263 -10.48 -5.37 -17.52
CA ASN A 263 -10.14 -6.17 -16.35
C ASN A 263 -10.84 -5.72 -15.06
N ASP A 264 -11.86 -4.86 -15.15
CA ASP A 264 -12.58 -4.35 -13.97
C ASP A 264 -13.09 -5.48 -13.04
N GLY A 265 -13.54 -6.59 -13.62
CA GLY A 265 -14.02 -7.77 -12.91
C GLY A 265 -12.98 -8.85 -12.60
N ASN A 266 -11.70 -8.59 -12.85
CA ASN A 266 -10.61 -9.54 -12.69
C ASN A 266 -9.63 -9.11 -11.59
N TYR A 267 -8.73 -10.00 -11.17
CA TYR A 267 -7.60 -9.61 -10.33
C TYR A 267 -6.59 -8.86 -11.19
N GLY A 268 -6.66 -7.53 -11.17
CA GLY A 268 -5.93 -6.62 -12.04
C GLY A 268 -5.05 -5.63 -11.27
N ALA A 269 -4.86 -4.46 -11.86
CA ALA A 269 -3.90 -3.46 -11.38
C ALA A 269 -4.32 -2.80 -10.06
N ASN A 270 -5.62 -2.79 -9.74
CA ASN A 270 -6.08 -2.33 -8.42
C ASN A 270 -5.94 -3.45 -7.38
N ALA A 271 -6.48 -4.62 -7.71
CA ALA A 271 -6.56 -5.78 -6.81
C ALA A 271 -5.19 -6.35 -6.45
N CYS A 272 -4.15 -6.10 -7.26
CA CYS A 272 -2.79 -6.55 -6.96
C CYS A 272 -2.27 -6.07 -5.60
N ARG A 273 -2.83 -4.99 -5.04
CA ARG A 273 -2.48 -4.44 -3.72
C ARG A 273 -3.09 -5.24 -2.56
N ILE A 274 -4.15 -6.01 -2.79
CA ILE A 274 -4.92 -6.70 -1.73
C ILE A 274 -4.05 -7.60 -0.85
N PRO A 275 -3.12 -8.44 -1.38
CA PRO A 275 -2.23 -9.23 -0.53
C PRO A 275 -1.47 -8.39 0.50
N TRP A 276 -0.91 -7.25 0.08
CA TRP A 276 -0.22 -6.32 0.97
C TRP A 276 -1.17 -5.71 2.00
N ARG A 277 -2.33 -5.18 1.55
CA ARG A 277 -3.31 -4.54 2.44
C ARG A 277 -3.81 -5.49 3.52
N LEU A 278 -4.13 -6.75 3.19
CA LEU A 278 -4.62 -7.73 4.15
C LEU A 278 -3.51 -8.27 5.06
N ALA A 279 -2.29 -8.48 4.54
CA ALA A 279 -1.16 -9.00 5.31
C ALA A 279 -0.66 -8.04 6.40
N SER A 280 -1.04 -6.76 6.33
CA SER A 280 -0.75 -5.76 7.35
C SER A 280 -1.65 -5.88 8.60
N SER A 281 -2.69 -6.73 8.57
CA SER A 281 -3.64 -6.92 9.67
C SER A 281 -3.46 -8.26 10.39
N ASN A 282 -3.66 -8.26 11.70
CA ASN A 282 -3.71 -9.47 12.53
C ASN A 282 -5.14 -10.06 12.65
N ASP A 283 -6.14 -9.48 11.96
CA ASP A 283 -7.52 -9.93 12.01
C ASP A 283 -7.70 -11.36 11.45
N GLN A 284 -8.54 -12.17 12.10
CA GLN A 284 -8.75 -13.57 11.73
C GLN A 284 -9.42 -13.73 10.35
N GLU A 285 -10.44 -12.94 10.04
CA GLU A 285 -11.15 -13.02 8.76
C GLU A 285 -10.26 -12.51 7.62
N SER A 286 -9.54 -11.40 7.84
CA SER A 286 -8.49 -10.92 6.92
C SER A 286 -7.49 -12.04 6.59
N ASN A 287 -7.00 -12.73 7.62
CA ASN A 287 -6.05 -13.82 7.47
C ASN A 287 -6.60 -15.02 6.68
N GLN A 288 -7.88 -15.36 6.85
CA GLN A 288 -8.52 -16.43 6.09
C GLN A 288 -8.67 -16.08 4.61
N ILE A 289 -9.12 -14.85 4.31
CA ILE A 289 -9.25 -14.34 2.94
C ILE A 289 -7.88 -14.34 2.26
N LEU A 290 -6.87 -13.77 2.92
CA LEU A 290 -5.51 -13.71 2.42
C LEU A 290 -4.95 -15.10 2.16
N SER A 291 -5.06 -16.03 3.12
CA SER A 291 -4.50 -17.37 2.96
C SER A 291 -5.12 -18.14 1.80
N LYS A 292 -6.42 -17.97 1.54
CA LYS A 292 -7.05 -18.59 0.36
C LYS A 292 -6.45 -18.05 -0.95
N MET A 293 -6.27 -16.74 -1.05
CA MET A 293 -5.64 -16.08 -2.20
C MET A 293 -4.17 -16.49 -2.37
N MET A 294 -3.41 -16.54 -1.28
CA MET A 294 -1.99 -16.93 -1.30
C MET A 294 -1.81 -18.40 -1.67
N ASN A 295 -2.74 -19.29 -1.30
CA ASN A 295 -2.71 -20.69 -1.72
C ASN A 295 -2.91 -20.87 -3.23
N PHE A 296 -3.62 -19.95 -3.89
CA PHE A 296 -3.68 -19.93 -5.35
C PHE A 296 -2.30 -19.60 -5.93
N PHE A 297 -1.67 -18.51 -5.48
CA PHE A 297 -0.34 -18.13 -5.98
C PHE A 297 0.74 -19.17 -5.69
N LEU A 298 0.66 -19.88 -4.57
CA LEU A 298 1.58 -20.95 -4.21
C LEU A 298 1.55 -22.12 -5.21
N ALA A 299 0.43 -22.31 -5.92
CA ALA A 299 0.26 -23.36 -6.91
C ALA A 299 0.66 -22.92 -8.34
N GLU A 300 0.97 -21.65 -8.54
CA GLU A 300 1.38 -21.12 -9.86
C GLU A 300 2.91 -21.25 -10.04
N ASP A 301 3.33 -21.77 -11.20
CA ASP A 301 4.76 -21.86 -11.54
C ASP A 301 5.40 -20.47 -11.71
N THR A 302 4.62 -19.49 -12.20
CA THR A 302 5.06 -18.12 -12.42
C THR A 302 3.91 -17.17 -12.19
N ILE A 303 4.14 -16.16 -11.34
CA ILE A 303 3.15 -15.11 -11.09
C ILE A 303 3.21 -14.06 -12.19
N THR A 304 2.12 -13.91 -12.92
CA THR A 304 1.99 -12.99 -14.06
C THR A 304 1.17 -11.75 -13.70
N GLU A 305 1.17 -10.80 -14.61
CA GLU A 305 0.37 -9.57 -14.56
C GLU A 305 -1.12 -9.87 -14.78
N GLY A 306 -1.80 -10.16 -13.67
CA GLY A 306 -3.25 -10.29 -13.59
C GLY A 306 -3.82 -11.66 -13.95
N TYR A 307 -4.99 -11.93 -13.38
CA TYR A 307 -5.68 -13.21 -13.49
C TYR A 307 -7.19 -12.99 -13.58
N THR A 308 -7.88 -13.82 -14.37
CA THR A 308 -9.33 -13.99 -14.19
C THR A 308 -9.60 -14.52 -12.78
N LEU A 309 -10.80 -14.30 -12.25
CA LEU A 309 -11.14 -14.82 -10.91
C LEU A 309 -11.16 -16.36 -10.85
N SER A 310 -11.26 -17.04 -11.99
CA SER A 310 -11.08 -18.50 -12.07
C SER A 310 -9.61 -18.96 -12.05
N GLY A 311 -8.64 -18.05 -12.09
CA GLY A 311 -7.21 -18.34 -12.04
C GLY A 311 -6.50 -18.38 -13.40
N LYS A 312 -7.13 -17.96 -14.49
CA LYS A 312 -6.45 -17.91 -15.81
C LYS A 312 -5.63 -16.63 -15.91
N ALA A 313 -4.34 -16.76 -16.21
CA ALA A 313 -3.46 -15.62 -16.47
C ALA A 313 -4.00 -14.72 -17.59
N LEU A 314 -3.97 -13.40 -17.37
CA LEU A 314 -4.38 -12.38 -18.35
C LEU A 314 -3.20 -11.92 -19.22
N SER A 315 -1.98 -12.15 -18.76
CA SER A 315 -0.72 -11.81 -19.41
C SER A 315 0.27 -12.96 -19.25
N GLN A 316 1.35 -12.96 -20.04
CA GLN A 316 2.50 -13.85 -19.86
C GLN A 316 3.67 -13.14 -19.15
N SER A 317 3.55 -11.83 -18.93
CA SER A 317 4.59 -11.01 -18.33
C SER A 317 4.51 -11.04 -16.80
N GLN A 318 5.65 -11.05 -16.13
CA GLN A 318 5.72 -10.73 -14.70
C GLN A 318 5.74 -9.21 -14.50
N SER A 319 5.22 -8.75 -13.36
CA SER A 319 5.23 -7.33 -13.00
C SER A 319 5.56 -7.15 -11.52
N LYS A 320 6.34 -6.09 -11.22
CA LYS A 320 6.68 -5.69 -9.86
C LYS A 320 5.42 -5.35 -9.05
N SER A 321 4.41 -4.74 -9.69
CA SER A 321 3.16 -4.34 -9.01
C SER A 321 2.32 -5.51 -8.52
N PHE A 322 2.46 -6.69 -9.13
CA PHE A 322 1.80 -7.92 -8.70
C PHE A 322 2.67 -8.72 -7.73
N SER A 323 3.97 -8.81 -8.03
CA SER A 323 4.89 -9.67 -7.28
C SER A 323 5.26 -9.08 -5.90
N ALA A 324 5.43 -7.75 -5.78
CA ALA A 324 5.83 -7.14 -4.52
C ALA A 324 4.77 -7.28 -3.40
N PRO A 325 3.47 -7.01 -3.63
CA PRO A 325 2.45 -7.25 -2.60
C PRO A 325 2.36 -8.72 -2.14
N ILE A 326 2.53 -9.66 -3.07
CA ILE A 326 2.54 -11.10 -2.77
C ILE A 326 3.78 -11.47 -1.95
N LEU A 327 4.95 -10.92 -2.29
CA LEU A 327 6.17 -11.11 -1.50
C LEU A 327 5.98 -10.63 -0.06
N TYR A 328 5.42 -9.43 0.13
CA TYR A 328 5.13 -8.92 1.47
C TYR A 328 4.24 -9.88 2.26
N ALA A 329 3.13 -10.33 1.65
CA ALA A 329 2.22 -11.27 2.28
C ALA A 329 2.87 -12.62 2.61
N ALA A 330 3.71 -13.13 1.72
CA ALA A 330 4.45 -14.37 1.91
C ALA A 330 5.41 -14.28 3.09
N THR A 331 6.08 -13.15 3.27
CA THR A 331 7.05 -12.97 4.38
C THR A 331 6.42 -12.94 5.77
N LYS A 332 5.10 -12.82 5.87
CA LYS A 332 4.38 -12.84 7.14
C LYS A 332 4.06 -14.25 7.65
N LYS A 333 4.21 -15.30 6.82
CA LYS A 333 3.81 -16.66 7.17
C LYS A 333 4.79 -17.70 6.59
N GLU A 334 5.35 -18.55 7.45
CA GLU A 334 6.29 -19.62 7.07
C GLU A 334 5.75 -20.55 5.97
N ALA A 335 4.44 -20.78 5.95
CA ALA A 335 3.77 -21.62 4.94
C ALA A 335 3.97 -21.14 3.48
N TYR A 336 4.48 -19.93 3.27
CA TYR A 336 4.67 -19.32 1.95
C TYR A 336 6.15 -19.06 1.61
N GLU A 337 7.10 -19.76 2.22
CA GLU A 337 8.55 -19.62 1.95
C GLU A 337 8.89 -19.72 0.44
N ASN A 338 8.30 -20.66 -0.29
CA ASN A 338 8.47 -20.78 -1.74
C ASN A 338 8.04 -19.53 -2.53
N LEU A 339 7.03 -18.81 -2.04
CA LEU A 339 6.62 -17.52 -2.61
C LEU A 339 7.61 -16.42 -2.27
N VAL A 340 8.23 -16.45 -1.08
CA VAL A 340 9.32 -15.53 -0.74
C VAL A 340 10.46 -15.70 -1.75
N ASP A 341 10.91 -16.93 -1.98
CA ASP A 341 11.99 -17.24 -2.90
C ASP A 341 11.65 -16.82 -4.34
N SER A 342 10.49 -17.25 -4.83
CA SER A 342 10.10 -17.00 -6.22
C SER A 342 9.79 -15.54 -6.53
N GLN A 343 9.35 -14.73 -5.54
CA GLN A 343 9.00 -13.32 -5.74
C GLN A 343 10.10 -12.33 -5.33
N SER A 344 11.16 -12.77 -4.66
CA SER A 344 12.29 -11.92 -4.24
C SER A 344 13.04 -11.23 -5.38
N TRP A 345 12.82 -11.64 -6.64
CA TRP A 345 13.38 -10.97 -7.82
C TRP A 345 13.04 -9.47 -7.88
N VAL A 346 11.90 -9.04 -7.32
CA VAL A 346 11.51 -7.62 -7.28
C VAL A 346 12.49 -6.76 -6.50
N LEU A 347 13.12 -7.32 -5.46
CA LEU A 347 14.09 -6.64 -4.62
C LEU A 347 15.50 -6.61 -5.24
N GLN A 348 15.79 -7.60 -6.11
CA GLN A 348 17.11 -7.77 -6.72
C GLN A 348 17.29 -6.91 -7.97
N LYS A 349 16.20 -6.68 -8.73
CA LYS A 349 16.24 -5.82 -9.91
C LYS A 349 16.28 -4.35 -9.51
N SER A 350 17.22 -3.60 -10.08
CA SER A 350 17.29 -2.15 -9.86
C SER A 350 16.01 -1.44 -10.30
N LEU A 351 15.74 -0.31 -9.66
CA LEU A 351 14.71 0.63 -10.10
C LEU A 351 15.17 1.33 -11.39
N SER A 352 14.40 1.24 -12.46
CA SER A 352 14.67 1.89 -13.74
C SER A 352 14.21 3.35 -13.77
N GLY A 353 13.31 3.74 -12.87
CA GLY A 353 12.67 5.05 -12.88
C GLY A 353 11.55 5.18 -13.92
N SER A 354 11.15 4.07 -14.56
CA SER A 354 10.14 4.07 -15.64
C SER A 354 8.88 3.26 -15.33
N ASP A 355 8.82 2.58 -14.19
CA ASP A 355 7.64 1.84 -13.72
C ASP A 355 7.22 2.39 -12.36
N TYR A 356 6.65 3.60 -12.35
CA TYR A 356 6.25 4.28 -11.11
C TYR A 356 5.49 3.34 -10.18
N TYR A 357 4.48 2.64 -10.69
CA TYR A 357 3.59 1.85 -9.84
C TYR A 357 4.29 0.62 -9.24
N GLY A 358 4.94 -0.20 -10.09
CA GLY A 358 5.65 -1.38 -9.61
C GLY A 358 6.85 -1.05 -8.72
N GLU A 359 7.59 0.02 -9.03
CA GLU A 359 8.77 0.45 -8.27
C GLU A 359 8.41 1.12 -6.94
N THR A 360 7.29 1.84 -6.88
CA THR A 360 6.76 2.40 -5.64
C THR A 360 6.27 1.29 -4.71
N LEU A 361 5.50 0.32 -5.21
CA LEU A 361 5.09 -0.84 -4.41
C LEU A 361 6.30 -1.66 -3.95
N THR A 362 7.29 -1.89 -4.82
CA THR A 362 8.55 -2.55 -4.43
C THR A 362 9.25 -1.80 -3.30
N THR A 363 9.30 -0.47 -3.38
CA THR A 363 9.93 0.39 -2.35
C THR A 363 9.19 0.30 -1.02
N LEU A 364 7.85 0.46 -1.02
CA LEU A 364 7.02 0.29 0.17
C LEU A 364 7.26 -1.07 0.83
N ILE A 365 7.20 -2.15 0.06
CA ILE A 365 7.39 -3.51 0.57
C ILE A 365 8.80 -3.70 1.13
N THR A 366 9.83 -3.22 0.41
CA THR A 366 11.22 -3.28 0.88
C THR A 366 11.37 -2.63 2.26
N LEU A 367 10.75 -1.47 2.48
CA LEU A 367 10.84 -0.74 3.73
C LEU A 367 9.93 -1.32 4.84
N GLN A 368 8.79 -1.91 4.50
CA GLN A 368 7.82 -2.42 5.49
C GLN A 368 8.06 -3.87 5.92
N MET A 369 8.73 -4.69 5.10
CA MET A 369 9.00 -6.10 5.43
C MET A 369 9.81 -6.26 6.73
N ASN A 370 10.63 -5.25 7.05
CA ASN A 370 11.67 -5.35 8.06
C ASN A 370 11.52 -4.33 9.20
N GLN A 371 10.30 -3.89 9.47
CA GLN A 371 10.03 -3.08 10.65
C GLN A 371 10.39 -3.87 11.91
N LYS A 372 11.19 -3.24 12.78
CA LYS A 372 11.62 -3.78 14.06
C LYS A 372 10.65 -3.47 15.17
#